data_AF-S6GJ89-F1
#
_entry.id   AF-S6GJ89-F1
#
_cell.length_a   1.000
_cell.length_b   1.000
_cell.length_c   1.000
_cell.angle_alpha   90.00
_cell.angle_beta   90.00
_cell.angle_gamma   90.00
#
_symmetry.space_group_name_H-M   'P 1'
#
loop_
_entity.id
_entity.type
_entity.pdbx_description
1 polymer ?
#
loop_
_entity_poly.entity_id
_entity_poly.type
_entity_poly.pdbx_seq_one_letter_code
_entity_poly.pdbx_strand_id
1 'polypeptide(L)'
;MTNDHRSGLQMKLSHLGFGKYLDAVVVSHDFSLAKEQPGFWQRMQKVEPFDPSRSLFIDDTVAVLAAAEQYGFSQLRYIAHPDSNIYREPDRQFIAVDCFLAYAEQLKC
;
A
#
# COMPACT_ATOMS: atom_id res chain seq x y z
N MET A 1 1.30 -0.75 -5.42
CA MET A 1 1.60 -2.20 -5.37
C MET A 1 0.36 -2.97 -4.93
N THR A 2 0.18 -4.23 -5.33
CA THR A 2 -1.01 -5.02 -4.94
C THR A 2 -0.69 -6.49 -4.69
N ASN A 3 -1.42 -7.12 -3.75
CA ASN A 3 -1.42 -8.58 -3.55
C ASN A 3 -2.37 -9.32 -4.52
N ASP A 4 -3.01 -8.60 -5.45
CA ASP A 4 -3.98 -9.12 -6.42
C ASP A 4 -3.31 -9.78 -7.63
N HIS A 5 -4.09 -10.42 -8.50
CA HIS A 5 -3.63 -10.91 -9.80
C HIS A 5 -3.68 -9.81 -10.88
N ARG A 6 -2.80 -9.93 -11.89
CA ARG A 6 -2.66 -8.93 -12.97
C ARG A 6 -3.95 -8.71 -13.77
N SER A 7 -4.76 -9.76 -13.97
CA SER A 7 -6.06 -9.67 -14.65
C SER A 7 -7.10 -8.86 -13.86
N GLY A 8 -7.19 -9.07 -12.55
CA GLY A 8 -8.06 -8.30 -11.66
C GLY A 8 -7.67 -6.82 -11.59
N LEU A 9 -6.37 -6.55 -11.55
CA LEU A 9 -5.82 -5.19 -11.59
C LEU A 9 -6.14 -4.47 -12.91
N GLN A 10 -5.95 -5.12 -14.06
CA GLN A 10 -6.25 -4.51 -15.37
C GLN A 10 -7.74 -4.13 -15.51
N MET A 11 -8.64 -4.95 -14.98
CA MET A 11 -10.06 -4.62 -14.92
C MET A 11 -10.34 -3.38 -14.05
N LYS A 12 -9.68 -3.26 -12.88
CA LYS A 12 -9.82 -2.10 -12.00
C LYS A 12 -9.25 -0.82 -12.63
N LEU A 13 -8.08 -0.91 -13.26
CA LEU A 13 -7.42 0.23 -13.90
C LEU A 13 -8.23 0.77 -15.08
N SER A 14 -8.79 -0.12 -15.91
CA SER A 14 -9.59 0.26 -17.07
C SER A 14 -10.94 0.89 -16.68
N HIS A 15 -11.61 0.37 -15.65
CA HIS A 15 -12.90 0.92 -15.20
C HIS A 15 -12.77 2.20 -14.37
N LEU A 16 -11.73 2.32 -13.54
CA LEU A 16 -11.62 3.41 -12.56
C LEU A 16 -10.69 4.54 -13.03
N GLY A 17 -9.90 4.35 -14.09
CA GLY A 17 -9.10 5.39 -14.73
C GLY A 17 -8.00 6.00 -13.86
N PHE A 18 -7.71 5.43 -12.68
CA PHE A 18 -6.70 5.96 -11.77
C PHE A 18 -5.26 5.64 -12.18
N GLY A 19 -5.07 4.77 -13.19
CA GLY A 19 -3.73 4.41 -13.68
C GLY A 19 -2.89 5.62 -14.11
N LYS A 20 -3.53 6.71 -14.56
CA LYS A 20 -2.85 7.97 -14.92
C LYS A 20 -2.20 8.71 -13.74
N TYR A 21 -2.52 8.33 -12.50
CA TYR A 21 -1.95 8.92 -11.28
C TYR A 21 -0.84 8.05 -10.68
N LEU A 22 -0.45 6.97 -11.35
CA LEU A 22 0.56 6.02 -10.88
C LEU A 22 1.74 6.00 -11.85
N ASP A 23 2.93 6.28 -11.34
CA ASP A 23 4.17 6.14 -12.11
C ASP A 23 4.48 4.66 -12.40
N ALA A 24 4.13 3.78 -11.47
CA ALA A 24 4.33 2.35 -11.59
C ALA A 24 3.25 1.54 -10.88
N VAL A 25 2.97 0.33 -11.38
CA VAL A 25 2.14 -0.66 -10.70
C VAL A 25 2.85 -2.01 -10.62
N VAL A 26 3.14 -2.43 -9.39
CA VAL A 26 3.80 -3.71 -9.09
C VAL A 26 2.80 -4.69 -8.50
N VAL A 27 2.79 -5.92 -9.01
CA VAL A 27 1.93 -7.03 -8.58
C VAL A 27 2.77 -8.05 -7.82
N SER A 28 2.36 -8.43 -6.62
CA SER A 28 3.16 -9.31 -5.76
C SER A 28 3.31 -10.73 -6.32
N HIS A 29 2.35 -11.17 -7.12
CA HIS A 29 2.39 -12.44 -7.83
C HIS A 29 3.55 -12.52 -8.84
N ASP A 30 4.07 -11.39 -9.33
CA ASP A 30 5.27 -11.36 -10.19
C ASP A 30 6.53 -11.76 -9.38
N PHE A 31 6.46 -11.75 -8.05
CA PHE A 31 7.53 -12.16 -7.13
C PHE A 31 7.26 -13.50 -6.45
N SER A 32 6.12 -14.14 -6.68
CA SER A 32 5.65 -15.32 -5.93
C SER A 32 5.74 -15.15 -4.40
N LEU A 33 5.64 -13.91 -3.91
CA LEU A 33 5.68 -13.55 -2.49
C LEU A 33 4.61 -12.51 -2.23
N ALA A 34 3.81 -12.71 -1.18
CA ALA A 34 2.88 -11.68 -0.72
C ALA A 34 3.62 -10.56 0.02
N LYS A 35 3.02 -9.36 0.10
CA LYS A 35 3.63 -8.16 0.71
C LYS A 35 4.14 -8.38 2.15
N GLU A 36 3.45 -9.20 2.93
CA GLU A 36 3.76 -9.54 4.31
C GLU A 36 4.84 -10.63 4.46
N GLN A 37 5.21 -11.29 3.36
CA GLN A 37 6.18 -12.38 3.41
C GLN A 37 7.62 -11.85 3.39
N PRO A 38 8.53 -12.48 4.15
CA PRO A 38 9.95 -12.14 4.12
C PRO A 38 10.51 -12.21 2.69
N GLY A 39 11.33 -11.23 2.32
CA GLY A 39 11.94 -11.16 0.98
C GLY A 39 11.15 -10.38 -0.05
N PHE A 40 9.86 -10.07 0.20
CA PHE A 40 9.06 -9.29 -0.72
C PHE A 40 9.65 -7.89 -0.93
N TRP A 41 9.88 -7.14 0.16
CA TRP A 41 10.34 -5.76 0.09
C TRP A 41 11.74 -5.62 -0.53
N GLN A 42 12.63 -6.58 -0.29
CA GLN A 42 13.94 -6.66 -0.94
C GLN A 42 13.82 -6.84 -2.47
N ARG A 43 12.82 -7.60 -2.94
CA ARG A 43 12.57 -7.77 -4.39
C ARG A 43 11.90 -6.54 -4.98
N MET A 44 10.95 -5.97 -4.25
CA MET A 44 10.24 -4.75 -4.64
C MET A 44 11.22 -3.60 -4.89
N GLN A 45 12.13 -3.34 -3.94
CA GLN A 45 13.12 -2.25 -4.03
C GLN A 45 14.11 -2.40 -5.20
N LYS A 46 14.31 -3.61 -5.71
CA LYS A 46 15.13 -3.85 -6.92
C LYS A 46 14.40 -3.48 -8.20
N VAL A 47 13.08 -3.61 -8.21
CA VAL A 47 12.23 -3.28 -9.37
C VAL A 47 11.92 -1.79 -9.39
N GLU A 48 11.50 -1.25 -8.25
CA GLU A 48 11.22 0.17 -8.07
C GLU A 48 12.08 0.67 -6.90
N PRO A 49 13.21 1.37 -7.16
CA PRO A 49 14.07 1.85 -6.10
C PRO A 49 13.38 2.92 -5.24
N PHE A 50 13.36 2.71 -3.92
CA PHE A 50 12.86 3.68 -2.94
C PHE A 50 13.74 3.68 -1.69
N ASP A 51 13.63 4.70 -0.85
CA ASP A 51 14.28 4.76 0.47
C ASP A 51 13.22 4.58 1.57
N PRO A 52 13.20 3.46 2.31
CA PRO A 52 12.20 3.20 3.36
C PRO A 52 12.12 4.32 4.41
N SER A 53 13.23 5.00 4.70
CA SER A 53 13.28 6.08 5.70
C SER A 53 12.61 7.37 5.23
N ARG A 54 12.40 7.51 3.92
CA ARG A 54 11.82 8.69 3.26
C ARG A 54 10.55 8.37 2.47
N SER A 55 10.05 7.14 2.59
CA SER A 55 8.87 6.67 1.87
C SER A 55 7.69 6.52 2.81
N LEU A 56 6.53 7.03 2.38
CA LEU A 56 5.26 6.81 3.04
C LEU A 56 4.62 5.54 2.47
N PHE A 57 4.34 4.56 3.32
CA PHE A 57 3.61 3.36 2.94
C PHE A 57 2.24 3.31 3.61
N ILE A 58 1.22 3.03 2.80
CA ILE A 58 -0.19 3.06 3.18
C ILE A 58 -0.83 1.74 2.76
N ASP A 59 -1.48 1.06 3.70
CA ASP A 59 -2.14 -0.22 3.47
C ASP A 59 -3.32 -0.41 4.43
N ASP A 60 -4.30 -1.22 4.05
CA ASP A 60 -5.45 -1.59 4.88
C ASP A 60 -5.24 -2.92 5.63
N THR A 61 -4.06 -3.53 5.50
CA THR A 61 -3.72 -4.81 6.12
C THR A 61 -2.59 -4.68 7.13
N VAL A 62 -2.90 -4.92 8.41
CA VAL A 62 -1.95 -4.77 9.55
C VAL A 62 -0.70 -5.64 9.38
N ALA A 63 -0.84 -6.89 8.93
CA ALA A 63 0.29 -7.79 8.71
C ALA A 63 1.27 -7.25 7.64
N VAL A 64 0.74 -6.55 6.63
CA VAL A 64 1.54 -5.91 5.58
C VAL A 64 2.28 -4.70 6.12
N LEU A 65 1.63 -3.87 6.93
CA LEU A 65 2.26 -2.72 7.61
C LEU A 65 3.36 -3.17 8.58
N ALA A 66 3.12 -4.23 9.36
CA ALA A 66 4.13 -4.79 10.26
C ALA A 66 5.35 -5.32 9.50
N ALA A 67 5.16 -5.99 8.36
CA ALA A 67 6.28 -6.44 7.52
C ALA A 67 7.06 -5.26 6.92
N ALA A 68 6.37 -4.17 6.54
CA ALA A 68 7.01 -2.95 6.06
C ALA A 68 7.80 -2.24 7.19
N GLU A 69 7.25 -2.18 8.40
CA GLU A 69 7.95 -1.67 9.58
C GLU A 69 9.24 -2.44 9.84
N GLN A 70 9.17 -3.78 9.85
CA GLN A 70 10.34 -4.66 10.01
C GLN A 70 11.38 -4.48 8.90
N TYR A 71 10.94 -4.10 7.69
CA TYR A 71 11.85 -3.80 6.58
C TYR A 71 12.60 -2.47 6.76
N GLY A 72 12.04 -1.52 7.51
CA GLY A 72 12.65 -0.23 7.81
C GLY A 72 11.87 0.99 7.37
N PHE A 73 10.58 0.84 7.01
CA PHE A 73 9.74 2.01 6.73
C PHE A 73 9.52 2.85 7.99
N SER A 74 9.78 4.16 7.90
CA SER A 74 9.59 5.10 9.02
C SER A 74 8.21 5.76 9.04
N GLN A 75 7.51 5.76 7.90
CA GLN A 75 6.22 6.41 7.73
C GLN A 75 5.18 5.40 7.25
N LEU A 76 4.32 4.96 8.17
CA LEU A 76 3.27 3.98 7.91
C LEU A 76 1.89 4.59 8.21
N ARG A 77 0.89 4.29 7.37
CA ARG A 77 -0.51 4.65 7.60
C ARG A 77 -1.43 3.48 7.34
N TYR A 78 -2.41 3.33 8.21
CA TYR A 78 -3.45 2.31 8.10
C TYR A 78 -4.72 2.92 7.51
N ILE A 79 -5.31 2.28 6.49
CA ILE A 79 -6.63 2.68 5.99
C ILE A 79 -7.69 1.96 6.82
N ALA A 80 -8.43 2.70 7.66
CA ALA A 80 -9.42 2.12 8.58
C ALA A 80 -10.70 1.65 7.89
N HIS A 81 -11.08 2.31 6.79
CA HIS A 81 -12.32 2.04 6.05
C HIS A 81 -12.03 1.68 4.59
N PRO A 82 -11.52 0.46 4.33
CA PRO A 82 -11.31 0.00 2.96
C PRO A 82 -12.62 -0.20 2.19
N ASP A 83 -13.72 -0.45 2.91
CA ASP A 83 -15.08 -0.31 2.42
C ASP A 83 -15.73 0.85 3.19
N SER A 84 -16.10 1.91 2.45
CA SER A 84 -16.71 3.12 3.04
C SER A 84 -18.05 2.86 3.73
N ASN A 85 -18.66 1.69 3.54
CA ASN A 85 -19.92 1.30 4.18
C ASN A 85 -19.72 0.43 5.42
N ILE A 86 -18.49 -0.01 5.71
CA ILE A 86 -18.20 -0.93 6.81
C ILE A 86 -17.24 -0.26 7.79
N TYR A 87 -17.76 0.08 8.97
CA TYR A 87 -16.93 0.53 10.08
C TYR A 87 -16.16 -0.66 10.66
N ARG A 88 -14.83 -0.52 10.75
CA ARG A 88 -13.95 -1.41 11.50
C ARG A 88 -13.27 -0.55 12.56
N GLU A 89 -13.22 -1.04 13.79
CA GLU A 89 -12.41 -0.40 14.82
C GLU A 89 -10.95 -0.34 14.31
N PRO A 90 -10.33 0.86 14.28
CA PRO A 90 -8.99 0.99 13.75
C PRO A 90 -7.99 0.22 14.64
N ASP A 91 -7.05 -0.47 13.98
CA ASP A 91 -5.94 -1.08 14.69
C ASP A 91 -5.11 0.03 15.36
N ARG A 92 -4.81 -0.14 16.65
CA ARG A 92 -4.10 0.88 17.45
C ARG A 92 -2.59 0.89 17.19
N GLN A 93 -2.06 -0.09 16.46
CA GLN A 93 -0.63 -0.19 16.16
C GLN A 93 -0.16 0.88 15.17
N PHE A 94 -1.03 1.32 14.27
CA PHE A 94 -0.66 2.26 13.20
C PHE A 94 -1.56 3.49 13.18
N ILE A 95 -1.02 4.62 12.76
CA ILE A 95 -1.81 5.86 12.60
C ILE A 95 -2.83 5.64 11.49
N ALA A 96 -4.11 5.68 11.85
CA ALA A 96 -5.20 5.51 10.92
C ALA A 96 -5.40 6.74 10.02
N VAL A 97 -5.82 6.48 8.79
CA VAL A 97 -6.30 7.45 7.81
C VAL A 97 -7.73 7.04 7.48
N ASP A 98 -8.69 7.87 7.90
CA ASP A 98 -10.12 7.61 7.67
C ASP A 98 -10.53 7.88 6.22
N CYS A 99 -9.91 8.90 5.61
CA CYS A 99 -10.17 9.29 4.23
C CYS A 99 -8.85 9.62 3.52
N PHE A 100 -8.52 8.84 2.49
CA PHE A 100 -7.30 9.02 1.72
C PHE A 100 -7.22 10.40 1.04
N LEU A 101 -8.33 10.90 0.48
CA LEU A 101 -8.36 12.19 -0.20
C LEU A 101 -8.01 13.34 0.75
N ALA A 102 -8.67 13.40 1.91
CA ALA A 102 -8.42 14.42 2.92
C ALA A 102 -6.97 14.35 3.45
N TYR A 103 -6.43 13.14 3.58
CA TYR A 103 -5.05 12.97 4.00
C TYR A 103 -4.04 13.39 2.93
N ALA A 104 -4.28 13.05 1.66
CA ALA A 104 -3.41 13.43 0.56
C ALA A 104 -3.32 14.95 0.36
N GLU A 105 -4.37 15.70 0.70
CA GLU A 105 -4.34 17.16 0.72
C GLU A 105 -3.40 17.73 1.78
N GLN A 106 -3.26 17.07 2.94
CA GLN A 106 -2.34 17.50 4.00
C GLN A 106 -0.87 17.29 3.65
N LEU A 107 -0.58 16.42 2.67
CA LEU A 107 0.79 16.15 2.19
C LEU A 107 1.24 17.14 1.12
N LYS A 108 0.31 17.93 0.55
CA LYS A 108 0.63 18.98 -0.41
C LYS A 108 1.07 20.21 0.38
N CYS A 109 2.36 20.54 0.30
CA CYS A 109 2.90 21.81 0.78
C CYS A 109 2.24 23.01 0.09
#